data_AF-A0A1Q8ZQA3-F1
#
_entry.id   AF-A0A1Q8ZQA3-F1
#
_cell.length_a   1.000
_cell.length_b   1.000
_cell.length_c   1.000
_cell.angle_alpha   90.00
_cell.angle_beta   90.00
_cell.angle_gamma   90.00
#
_symmetry.space_group_name_H-M   'P 1'
#
loop_
_entity.id
_entity.type
_entity.pdbx_description
1 polymer ?
#
loop_
_entity_poly.entity_id
_entity_poly.type
_entity_poly.pdbx_seq_one_letter_code
_entity_poly.pdbx_strand_id
1 'polypeptide(L)'
;MRIKLIGVSSLLFAPNAHGQLYYCNRPSEPYIRSGYSADLDQMERTKREVNDYVDEMQTYLTCLKNEHSDASHKVNDVIDDWNRAVRSFNNK
;
A
#
# COMPACT_ATOMS: atom_id res chain seq x y z
N MET A 1 -39.74 -11.72 -44.97
CA MET A 1 -38.31 -11.48 -45.23
C MET A 1 -37.67 -11.05 -43.91
N ARG A 2 -36.69 -11.81 -43.39
CA ARG A 2 -36.12 -11.64 -42.04
C ARG A 2 -34.93 -10.69 -42.09
N ILE A 3 -34.96 -9.58 -41.35
CA ILE A 3 -33.82 -8.66 -41.22
C ILE A 3 -32.94 -9.15 -40.06
N LYS A 4 -31.68 -9.47 -40.36
CA LYS A 4 -30.69 -9.97 -39.41
C LYS A 4 -30.14 -8.81 -38.57
N LEU A 5 -30.18 -8.96 -37.25
CA LEU A 5 -29.47 -8.14 -36.26
C LEU A 5 -27.96 -8.32 -36.44
N ILE A 6 -27.26 -7.27 -36.81
CA ILE A 6 -25.79 -7.21 -36.76
C ILE A 6 -25.42 -6.77 -35.35
N GLY A 7 -25.07 -7.75 -34.51
CA GLY A 7 -24.54 -7.52 -33.17
C GLY A 7 -23.11 -7.00 -33.26
N VAL A 8 -22.95 -5.69 -33.05
CA VAL A 8 -21.62 -5.08 -32.83
C VAL A 8 -21.23 -5.38 -31.39
N SER A 9 -20.47 -6.46 -31.20
CA SER A 9 -19.87 -6.81 -29.93
C SER A 9 -18.66 -5.92 -29.71
N SER A 10 -18.88 -4.75 -29.11
CA SER A 10 -17.81 -3.85 -28.68
C SER A 10 -17.02 -4.51 -27.55
N LEU A 11 -15.84 -5.03 -27.89
CA LEU A 11 -14.82 -5.47 -26.94
C LEU A 11 -14.39 -4.26 -26.09
N LEU A 12 -14.88 -4.20 -24.85
CA LEU A 12 -14.40 -3.29 -23.84
C LEU A 12 -12.97 -3.69 -23.47
N PHE A 13 -11.99 -2.98 -24.05
CA PHE A 13 -10.63 -2.98 -23.54
C PHE A 13 -10.64 -2.25 -22.19
N ALA A 14 -10.72 -3.00 -21.10
CA ALA A 14 -10.41 -2.47 -19.78
C ALA A 14 -8.88 -2.24 -19.73
N PRO A 15 -8.38 -1.00 -19.57
CA PRO A 15 -6.99 -0.81 -19.24
C PRO A 15 -6.76 -1.46 -17.88
N ASN A 16 -5.81 -2.39 -17.81
CA ASN A 16 -5.34 -2.96 -16.56
C ASN A 16 -4.89 -1.79 -15.67
N ALA A 17 -5.72 -1.42 -14.70
CA ALA A 17 -5.28 -0.61 -13.58
C ALA A 17 -4.29 -1.51 -12.82
N HIS A 18 -3.01 -1.31 -13.07
CA HIS A 18 -1.95 -1.87 -12.23
C HIS A 18 -2.11 -1.23 -10.86
N GLY A 19 -2.95 -1.83 -10.01
CA GLY A 19 -2.92 -1.60 -8.58
C GLY A 19 -1.56 -2.07 -8.10
N GLN A 20 -0.61 -1.13 -8.02
CA GLN A 20 0.61 -1.32 -7.26
C GLN A 20 0.14 -1.59 -5.83
N LEU A 21 0.13 -2.86 -5.42
CA LEU A 21 0.00 -3.21 -4.02
C LEU A 21 1.28 -2.72 -3.34
N TYR A 22 1.26 -1.48 -2.87
CA TYR A 22 2.31 -0.90 -2.05
C TYR A 22 2.27 -1.57 -0.68
N TYR A 23 2.78 -2.79 -0.59
CA TYR A 23 3.00 -3.41 0.71
C TYR A 23 4.14 -2.67 1.41
N CYS A 24 3.86 -2.15 2.60
CA CYS A 24 4.91 -1.62 3.47
C CYS A 24 5.82 -2.78 3.88
N ASN A 25 7.02 -2.82 3.31
CA ASN A 25 8.00 -3.87 3.61
C ASN A 25 8.81 -3.46 4.84
N ARG A 26 8.71 -4.24 5.91
CA ARG A 26 9.53 -4.02 7.11
C ARG A 26 10.97 -4.46 6.82
N PRO A 27 11.98 -3.58 7.01
CA PRO A 27 13.37 -3.98 6.83
C PRO A 27 13.80 -5.00 7.89
N SER A 28 14.84 -5.77 7.56
CA SER A 28 15.39 -6.78 8.49
C SER A 28 16.35 -6.12 9.47
N GLU A 29 16.27 -6.52 10.73
CA GLU A 29 17.17 -6.00 11.76
C GLU A 29 18.63 -6.43 11.48
N PRO A 30 19.60 -5.50 11.51
CA PRO A 30 21.01 -5.83 11.32
C PRO A 30 21.58 -6.51 12.57
N TYR A 31 22.62 -7.32 12.37
CA TYR A 31 23.32 -7.95 13.49
C TYR A 31 24.32 -6.98 14.13
N ILE A 32 24.11 -6.62 15.39
CA ILE A 32 25.04 -5.76 16.14
C ILE A 32 26.16 -6.59 16.74
N ARG A 33 27.38 -6.42 16.21
CA ARG A 33 28.57 -7.11 16.73
C ARG A 33 28.98 -6.57 18.10
N SER A 34 29.45 -7.46 18.97
CA SER A 34 30.08 -7.07 20.24
C SER A 34 31.38 -6.29 20.00
N GLY A 35 31.46 -5.08 20.55
CA GLY A 35 32.65 -4.23 20.45
C GLY A 35 33.90 -4.77 21.16
N TYR A 36 33.76 -5.79 22.03
CA TYR A 36 34.90 -6.40 22.73
C TYR A 36 35.79 -7.23 21.80
N SER A 37 35.20 -7.86 20.79
CA SER A 37 35.88 -8.78 19.86
C SER A 37 35.94 -8.27 18.43
N ALA A 38 35.46 -7.06 18.17
CA ALA A 38 35.39 -6.48 16.83
C ALA A 38 36.64 -5.64 16.54
N ASP A 39 37.15 -5.75 15.32
CA ASP A 39 38.09 -4.78 14.78
C ASP A 39 37.36 -3.49 14.32
N LEU A 40 38.12 -2.44 14.05
CA LEU A 40 37.60 -1.13 13.63
C LEU A 40 36.70 -1.26 12.39
N ASP A 41 37.15 -2.00 11.37
CA ASP A 41 36.43 -2.15 10.10
C ASP A 41 35.08 -2.86 10.29
N GLN A 42 35.02 -3.83 11.19
CA GLN A 42 33.78 -4.52 11.56
C GLN A 42 32.79 -3.56 12.26
N MET A 43 33.29 -2.72 13.17
CA MET A 43 32.45 -1.72 13.84
C MET A 43 31.96 -0.65 12.86
N GLU A 44 32.80 -0.22 11.92
CA GLU A 44 32.40 0.72 10.87
C GLU A 44 31.34 0.15 9.93
N ARG A 45 31.46 -1.12 9.53
CA ARG A 45 30.41 -1.80 8.75
C ARG A 45 29.10 -1.88 9.54
N THR A 46 29.17 -2.31 10.80
CA THR A 46 27.99 -2.37 11.68
C THR A 46 27.31 -1.00 11.79
N LYS A 47 28.10 0.08 11.91
CA LYS A 47 27.56 1.45 11.93
C LYS A 47 26.79 1.79 10.65
N ARG A 48 27.30 1.41 9.48
CA ARG A 48 26.62 1.65 8.20
C ARG A 48 25.31 0.86 8.11
N GLU A 49 25.34 -0.42 8.44
CA GLU A 49 24.14 -1.28 8.46
C GLU A 49 23.06 -0.75 9.41
N VAL A 50 23.45 -0.23 10.57
CA VAL A 50 22.51 0.43 11.51
C VAL A 50 21.90 1.69 10.90
N ASN A 51 22.70 2.53 10.25
CA ASN A 51 22.19 3.74 9.61
C ASN A 51 21.23 3.40 8.47
N ASP A 52 21.59 2.45 7.61
CA ASP A 52 20.75 1.99 6.50
C ASP A 52 19.42 1.44 7.03
N TYR A 53 19.46 0.61 8.08
CA TYR A 53 18.27 0.09 8.74
C TYR A 53 17.37 1.21 9.30
N VAL A 54 17.95 2.25 9.92
CA VAL A 54 17.18 3.38 10.44
C VAL A 54 16.48 4.14 9.31
N ASP A 55 17.16 4.40 8.20
CA ASP A 55 16.60 5.10 7.04
C ASP A 55 15.48 4.28 6.37
N GLU A 56 15.70 2.97 6.20
CA GLU A 56 14.68 2.05 5.70
C GLU A 56 13.46 1.97 6.65
N MET A 57 13.70 1.99 7.96
CA MET A 57 12.62 1.95 8.95
C MET A 57 11.77 3.23 8.92
N GLN A 58 12.38 4.39 8.70
CA GLN A 58 11.64 5.65 8.51
C GLN A 58 10.75 5.59 7.27
N THR A 59 11.25 4.99 6.18
CA THR A 59 10.47 4.76 4.97
C THR A 59 9.30 3.82 5.25
N TYR A 60 9.52 2.72 5.97
CA TYR A 60 8.48 1.78 6.38
C TYR A 60 7.39 2.44 7.23
N LEU A 61 7.78 3.23 8.23
CA LEU A 61 6.84 3.97 9.09
C LEU A 61 6.00 4.98 8.28
N THR A 62 6.63 5.65 7.32
CA THR A 62 5.93 6.60 6.44
C THR A 62 4.90 5.89 5.57
N CYS A 63 5.25 4.73 5.00
CA CYS A 63 4.32 3.88 4.28
C CYS A 63 3.12 3.49 5.15
N LEU A 64 3.36 2.96 6.36
CA LEU A 64 2.29 2.56 7.28
C LEU A 64 1.34 3.71 7.63
N LYS A 65 1.89 4.92 7.81
CA LYS A 65 1.08 6.11 8.09
C LYS A 65 0.14 6.44 6.93
N ASN A 66 0.63 6.32 5.69
CA ASN A 66 -0.19 6.57 4.50
C ASN A 66 -1.29 5.52 4.36
N GLU A 67 -0.95 4.22 4.49
CA GLU A 67 -1.93 3.13 4.45
C GLU A 67 -3.01 3.27 5.54
N HIS A 68 -2.61 3.68 6.75
CA HIS A 68 -3.57 3.97 7.81
C HIS A 68 -4.51 5.13 7.46
N SER A 69 -3.97 6.20 6.87
CA SER A 69 -4.78 7.35 6.40
C SER A 69 -5.76 6.92 5.33
N ASP A 70 -5.30 6.18 4.33
CA ASP A 70 -6.10 5.71 3.20
C ASP A 70 -7.21 4.76 3.67
N ALA A 71 -6.89 3.81 4.55
CA ALA A 71 -7.88 2.94 5.17
C ALA A 71 -8.93 3.75 5.95
N SER A 72 -8.51 4.76 6.71
CA SER A 72 -9.41 5.63 7.48
C SER A 72 -10.35 6.42 6.57
N HIS A 73 -9.84 6.98 5.47
CA HIS A 73 -10.67 7.65 4.47
C HIS A 73 -11.66 6.69 3.84
N LYS A 74 -11.23 5.47 3.51
CA LYS A 74 -12.11 4.48 2.88
C LYS A 74 -13.27 4.06 3.79
N VAL A 75 -13.03 3.94 5.09
CA VAL A 75 -14.10 3.69 6.07
C VAL A 75 -15.12 4.83 6.06
N ASN A 76 -14.66 6.08 6.08
CA ASN A 76 -15.56 7.24 6.06
C ASN A 76 -16.39 7.30 4.78
N ASP A 77 -15.77 7.06 3.61
CA ASP A 77 -16.46 7.02 2.32
C ASP A 77 -17.59 5.98 2.32
N VAL A 78 -17.30 4.77 2.82
CA VAL A 78 -18.30 3.69 2.89
C VAL A 78 -19.44 4.04 3.84
N ILE A 79 -19.15 4.69 4.97
CA ILE A 79 -20.17 5.17 5.92
C ILE A 79 -21.07 6.23 5.26
N ASP A 80 -20.47 7.17 4.53
CA ASP A 80 -21.22 8.24 3.85
C ASP A 80 -22.11 7.70 2.72
N ASP A 81 -21.59 6.76 1.92
CA ASP A 81 -22.35 6.06 0.89
C ASP A 81 -23.52 5.27 1.49
N TRP A 82 -23.28 4.56 2.60
CA TRP A 82 -24.32 3.86 3.33
C TRP A 82 -25.41 4.82 3.82
N ASN A 83 -25.02 5.92 4.47
CA ASN A 83 -25.95 6.92 4.97
C ASN A 83 -26.79 7.54 3.85
N ARG A 84 -26.18 7.78 2.68
CA ARG A 84 -26.89 8.25 1.48
C ARG A 84 -27.92 7.24 1.00
N ALA A 85 -27.55 5.95 0.94
CA ALA A 85 -28.44 4.88 0.53
C ALA A 85 -29.65 4.75 1.47
N VAL A 86 -29.43 4.79 2.79
CA VAL A 86 -30.50 4.75 3.81
C VAL A 86 -31.46 5.93 3.66
N ARG A 87 -30.96 7.17 3.50
CA ARG A 87 -31.82 8.35 3.25
C ARG A 87 -32.64 8.19 1.98
N SER A 88 -32.02 7.72 0.90
CA SER A 88 -32.73 7.49 -0.36
C SER A 88 -33.82 6.42 -0.23
N PHE A 89 -33.62 5.39 0.59
CA PHE A 89 -34.62 4.36 0.85
C PHE A 89 -35.79 4.90 1.67
N ASN A 90 -35.51 5.64 2.74
CA ASN A 90 -36.53 6.17 3.65
C ASN A 90 -37.38 7.30 3.04
N ASN A 91 -36.89 7.95 1.99
CA ASN A 91 -37.61 8.99 1.25
C ASN A 91 -38.41 8.44 0.04
N LYS A 92 -38.52 7.11 -0.10
CA LYS A 92 -39.43 6.47 -1.05
C LYS A 92 -40.83 6.36 -0.47
#